data_AF-A0AA47A9Z9-F1
#
_entry.id   AF-A0AA47A9Z9-F1
#
_cell.length_a   1.000
_cell.length_b   1.000
_cell.length_c   1.000
_cell.angle_alpha   90.00
_cell.angle_beta   90.00
_cell.angle_gamma   90.00
#
_symmetry.space_group_name_H-M   'P 1'
#
loop_
_entity.id
_entity.type
_entity.pdbx_description
1 polymer ?
#
loop_
_entity_poly.entity_id
_entity_poly.type
_entity_poly.pdbx_seq_one_letter_code
_entity_poly.pdbx_strand_id
1 'polypeptide(L)'
;MNAQHRSPSFHEMRVGGLVRPLLSAREKEVLLTWLAADSKTEAARRLFISVGTLNTHLQRIRLKYAAAGRDASTKASLLARALQDGLTTLDEW
;
A
#
# COMPACT_ATOMS: atom_id res chain seq x y z
N MET A 1 -23.29 44.18 -14.91
CA MET A 1 -22.36 43.55 -13.93
C MET A 1 -22.73 42.08 -13.85
N ASN A 2 -22.03 41.19 -14.55
CA ASN A 2 -22.34 39.75 -14.54
C ASN A 2 -21.18 39.02 -13.85
N ALA A 3 -21.39 38.63 -12.60
CA ALA A 3 -20.40 37.92 -11.80
C ALA A 3 -20.34 36.48 -12.27
N GLN A 4 -19.29 36.15 -13.02
CA GLN A 4 -18.93 34.77 -13.36
C GLN A 4 -18.48 34.06 -12.08
N HIS A 5 -19.42 33.47 -11.34
CA HIS A 5 -19.10 32.40 -10.40
C HIS A 5 -18.76 31.14 -11.21
N ARG A 6 -17.49 31.00 -11.59
CA ARG A 6 -16.96 29.68 -11.99
C ARG A 6 -16.93 28.81 -10.73
N SER A 7 -17.92 27.94 -10.58
CA SER A 7 -17.78 26.78 -9.71
C SER A 7 -16.57 25.97 -10.19
N PRO A 8 -15.65 25.55 -9.30
CA PRO A 8 -14.54 24.69 -9.71
C PRO A 8 -15.10 23.37 -10.22
N SER A 9 -14.63 22.95 -11.40
CA SER A 9 -15.01 21.67 -12.00
C SER A 9 -14.39 20.54 -11.16
N PHE A 10 -15.11 19.43 -10.95
CA PHE A 10 -14.62 18.25 -10.21
C PHE A 10 -13.28 17.69 -10.72
N HIS A 11 -12.84 18.13 -11.91
CA HIS A 11 -11.56 17.78 -12.51
C HIS A 11 -10.34 18.47 -11.86
N GLU A 12 -10.53 19.55 -11.07
CA GLU A 12 -9.43 20.27 -10.38
C GLU A 12 -9.10 19.70 -8.99
N MET A 13 -9.84 18.70 -8.51
CA MET A 13 -9.60 18.09 -7.20
C MET A 13 -8.47 17.05 -7.28
N ARG A 14 -7.23 17.57 -7.31
CA ARG A 14 -5.95 16.88 -7.09
C ARG A 14 -5.86 15.46 -7.67
N VAL A 15 -5.59 15.36 -8.97
CA VAL A 15 -4.74 14.26 -9.47
C VAL A 15 -3.30 14.59 -9.11
N GLY A 16 -3.00 14.66 -7.80
CA GLY A 16 -1.62 14.55 -7.37
C GLY A 16 -1.22 13.12 -7.74
N GLY A 17 -0.37 12.95 -8.75
CA GLY A 17 0.15 11.64 -9.10
C GLY A 17 0.77 11.03 -7.85
N LEU A 18 0.04 10.14 -7.19
CA LEU A 18 0.43 9.58 -5.90
C LEU A 18 1.57 8.59 -6.17
N VAL A 19 2.80 9.09 -6.03
CA VAL A 19 4.06 8.41 -6.33
C VAL A 19 4.03 6.99 -5.79
N ARG A 20 4.34 6.00 -6.62
CA ARG A 20 4.53 4.62 -6.16
C ARG A 20 5.75 4.56 -5.24
N PRO A 21 5.64 4.08 -3.99
CA PRO A 21 6.80 3.97 -3.14
C PRO A 21 7.78 2.92 -3.67
N LEU A 22 9.07 3.20 -3.53
CA LEU A 22 10.13 2.22 -3.80
C LEU A 22 10.25 1.23 -2.64
N LEU A 23 9.54 0.11 -2.77
CA LEU A 23 9.73 -1.06 -1.91
C LEU A 23 10.92 -1.88 -2.39
N SER A 24 11.78 -2.31 -1.48
CA SER A 24 12.86 -3.26 -1.76
C SER A 24 12.28 -4.62 -2.14
N ALA A 25 13.11 -5.49 -2.74
CA ALA A 25 12.70 -6.87 -3.06
C ALA A 25 12.16 -7.60 -1.81
N ARG A 26 12.86 -7.51 -0.68
CA ARG A 26 12.43 -8.12 0.58
C ARG A 26 11.14 -7.53 1.12
N GLU A 27 10.93 -6.23 0.99
CA GLU A 27 9.67 -5.60 1.41
C GLU A 27 8.48 -6.05 0.56
N LYS A 28 8.67 -6.20 -0.76
CA LYS A 28 7.62 -6.75 -1.65
C LYS A 28 7.29 -8.20 -1.28
N GLU A 29 8.31 -9.04 -1.10
CA GLU A 29 8.14 -10.43 -0.69
C GLU A 29 7.39 -10.54 0.65
N VAL A 30 7.80 -9.74 1.65
CA VAL A 30 7.12 -9.69 2.95
C VAL A 30 5.67 -9.23 2.80
N LEU A 31 5.41 -8.19 2.00
CA LEU A 31 4.07 -7.67 1.76
C LEU A 31 3.17 -8.75 1.17
N LEU A 32 3.57 -9.36 0.05
CA LEU A 32 2.77 -10.36 -0.65
C LEU A 32 2.56 -11.61 0.20
N THR A 33 3.60 -12.06 0.91
CA THR A 33 3.48 -13.22 1.81
C THR A 33 2.54 -12.93 2.99
N TRP A 34 2.58 -11.72 3.56
CA TRP A 34 1.64 -11.32 4.60
C TRP A 34 0.21 -11.25 4.07
N LEU A 35 0.01 -10.71 2.86
CA LEU A 35 -1.31 -10.66 2.23
C LEU A 35 -1.89 -12.08 2.06
N ALA A 36 -1.06 -13.07 1.70
CA ALA A 36 -1.44 -14.47 1.45
C ALA A 36 -1.52 -15.39 2.67
N ALA A 37 -1.35 -14.86 3.88
CA ALA A 37 -1.39 -15.63 5.12
C ALA A 37 -2.54 -15.19 6.02
N ASP A 38 -3.20 -16.11 6.72
CA ASP A 38 -4.32 -15.80 7.61
C ASP A 38 -3.84 -15.20 8.94
N SER A 39 -2.58 -15.45 9.29
CA SER A 39 -1.99 -14.95 10.54
C SER A 39 -0.54 -14.48 10.38
N LYS A 40 -0.10 -13.59 11.29
CA LYS A 40 1.29 -13.11 11.30
C LYS A 40 2.29 -14.23 11.58
N THR A 41 1.90 -15.19 12.41
CA THR A 41 2.72 -16.37 12.73
C THR A 41 2.96 -17.21 11.49
N GLU A 42 1.91 -17.44 10.70
CA GLU A 42 2.03 -18.17 9.44
C GLU A 42 2.92 -17.44 8.43
N ALA A 43 2.68 -16.14 8.20
CA ALA A 43 3.52 -15.34 7.29
C ALA A 43 4.99 -15.36 7.71
N ALA A 44 5.26 -15.16 9.01
CA ALA A 44 6.62 -15.17 9.56
C ALA A 44 7.31 -16.53 9.34
N ARG A 45 6.57 -17.63 9.54
CA ARG A 45 7.05 -18.99 9.26
C ARG A 45 7.40 -19.19 7.78
N ARG A 46 6.51 -18.78 6.86
CA ARG A 46 6.75 -18.87 5.40
C ARG A 46 7.99 -18.07 4.97
N LEU A 47 8.24 -16.94 5.63
CA LEU A 47 9.37 -16.04 5.37
C LEU A 47 10.67 -16.40 6.12
N PHE A 48 10.64 -17.44 6.96
CA PHE A 48 11.73 -17.85 7.86
C PHE A 48 12.26 -16.72 8.74
N ILE A 49 11.35 -15.91 9.32
CA ILE A 49 11.68 -14.81 10.24
C ILE A 49 10.82 -14.85 11.50
N SER A 50 11.17 -14.04 12.50
CA SER A 50 10.31 -13.83 13.66
C SER A 50 9.09 -12.96 13.32
N VAL A 51 8.01 -13.10 14.11
CA VAL A 51 6.84 -12.19 14.02
C VAL A 51 7.24 -10.74 14.31
N GLY A 52 8.22 -10.51 15.19
CA GLY A 52 8.77 -9.17 15.45
C GLY A 52 9.41 -8.56 14.20
N THR A 53 10.25 -9.31 13.51
CA THR A 53 10.88 -8.90 12.24
C THR A 53 9.84 -8.63 11.17
N LEU A 54 8.81 -9.48 11.05
CA LEU A 54 7.68 -9.24 10.15
C LEU A 54 6.98 -7.92 10.45
N ASN A 55 6.67 -7.65 11.72
CA ASN A 55 6.03 -6.38 12.14
C ASN A 55 6.91 -5.17 11.79
N THR A 56 8.22 -5.25 11.99
CA THR A 56 9.16 -4.18 11.58
C THR A 56 9.12 -3.94 10.08
N HIS A 57 9.09 -4.99 9.26
CA HIS A 57 8.95 -4.82 7.81
C HIS A 57 7.60 -4.18 7.44
N LEU A 58 6.49 -4.64 8.01
CA LEU A 58 5.16 -4.07 7.76
C LEU A 58 5.09 -2.59 8.16
N GLN A 59 5.70 -2.21 9.29
CA GLN A 59 5.79 -0.82 9.70
C GLN A 59 6.56 0.02 8.68
N ARG A 60 7.73 -0.45 8.20
CA ARG A 60 8.52 0.25 7.18
C ARG A 60 7.77 0.41 5.86
N ILE A 61 7.08 -0.64 5.41
CA ILE A 61 6.24 -0.61 4.20
C ILE A 61 5.15 0.45 4.34
N ARG A 62 4.45 0.48 5.48
CA ARG A 62 3.42 1.49 5.77
C ARG A 62 3.97 2.90 5.77
N LEU A 63 5.13 3.12 6.38
CA LEU A 63 5.80 4.42 6.37
C LEU A 63 6.16 4.87 4.95
N LYS A 64 6.59 3.97 4.08
CA LYS A 64 6.86 4.29 2.67
C LYS A 64 5.59 4.68 1.91
N TYR A 65 4.50 3.95 2.13
CA TYR A 65 3.19 4.32 1.59
C TYR A 65 2.69 5.66 2.12
N ALA A 66 2.85 5.92 3.41
CA ALA A 66 2.51 7.19 4.05
C ALA A 66 3.31 8.36 3.47
N ALA A 67 4.63 8.19 3.31
CA ALA A 67 5.51 9.19 2.70
C ALA A 67 5.14 9.50 1.23
N ALA A 68 4.52 8.54 0.55
CA ALA A 68 3.96 8.71 -0.79
C ALA A 68 2.55 9.34 -0.80
N GLY A 69 1.98 9.72 0.35
CA GLY A 69 0.62 10.22 0.48
C GLY A 69 -0.46 9.15 0.28
N ARG A 70 -0.11 7.87 0.47
CA ARG A 70 -0.94 6.70 0.15
C ARG A 70 -1.09 5.76 1.35
N ASP A 71 -1.43 6.30 2.52
CA ASP A 71 -1.56 5.55 3.77
C ASP A 71 -2.30 4.21 3.62
N ALA A 72 -1.79 3.18 4.29
CA ALA A 72 -2.28 1.80 4.25
C ALA A 72 -2.17 1.11 5.63
N SER A 73 -3.02 1.50 6.56
CA SER A 73 -2.96 1.04 7.96
C SER A 73 -3.47 -0.40 8.18
N THR A 74 -4.24 -0.94 7.25
CA THR A 74 -4.90 -2.26 7.36
C THR A 74 -4.36 -3.27 6.33
N LYS A 75 -4.63 -4.56 6.53
CA LYS A 75 -4.26 -5.60 5.56
C LYS A 75 -4.97 -5.37 4.21
N ALA A 76 -6.25 -5.01 4.25
CA ALA A 76 -7.05 -4.70 3.07
C ALA A 76 -6.54 -3.45 2.31
N SER A 77 -6.18 -2.37 3.02
CA SER A 77 -5.62 -1.19 2.36
C SER A 77 -4.25 -1.47 1.76
N LEU A 78 -3.43 -2.32 2.39
CA LEU A 78 -2.18 -2.80 1.79
C LEU A 78 -2.40 -3.63 0.51
N LEU A 79 -3.43 -4.50 0.47
CA LEU A 79 -3.80 -5.22 -0.76
C LEU A 79 -4.21 -4.25 -1.87
N ALA A 80 -5.08 -3.28 -1.56
CA ALA A 80 -5.49 -2.26 -2.52
C ALA A 80 -4.29 -1.49 -3.09
N ARG A 81 -3.29 -1.16 -2.26
CA ARG A 81 -2.04 -0.53 -2.74
C ARG A 81 -1.20 -1.47 -3.60
N ALA A 82 -1.09 -2.74 -3.23
CA ALA A 82 -0.35 -3.73 -4.02
C ALA A 82 -0.96 -3.90 -5.42
N LEU A 83 -2.29 -3.96 -5.53
CA LEU A 83 -3.03 -4.00 -6.80
C LEU A 83 -2.80 -2.73 -7.63
N GLN A 84 -2.98 -1.55 -7.03
CA GLN A 84 -2.75 -0.27 -7.71
C GLN A 84 -1.31 -0.10 -8.21
N ASP A 85 -0.35 -0.69 -7.50
CA ASP A 85 1.07 -0.62 -7.84
C ASP A 85 1.52 -1.73 -8.79
N GLY A 86 0.63 -2.64 -9.17
CA GLY A 86 0.95 -3.81 -10.01
C GLY A 86 1.98 -4.74 -9.36
N LEU A 87 1.91 -4.90 -8.03
CA LEU A 87 2.68 -5.92 -7.30
C LEU A 87 2.00 -7.28 -7.32
N THR A 88 0.69 -7.30 -7.60
CA THR A 88 -0.16 -8.49 -7.71
C THR A 88 -1.40 -8.13 -8.52
N THR A 89 -2.19 -9.12 -8.94
CA THR A 89 -3.47 -8.98 -9.63
C THR A 89 -4.59 -9.65 -8.83
N LEU A 90 -5.86 -9.37 -9.15
CA LEU A 90 -7.00 -9.96 -8.43
C LEU A 90 -7.12 -11.47 -8.63
N ASP A 91 -6.66 -12.00 -9.75
CA ASP A 91 -6.66 -13.44 -10.07
C ASP A 91 -5.69 -14.27 -9.23
N GLU A 92 -4.77 -13.63 -8.52
CA GLU A 92 -3.83 -14.29 -7.59
C GLU A 92 -4.41 -14.48 -6.17
N TRP A 93 -5.64 -14.04 -5.89
CA TRP A 93 -6.29 -14.04 -4.57
C TRP A 93 -7.67 -14.72 -4.56
#